data_AF-A0A076H4S4-F1
#
_entry.id   AF-A0A076H4S4-F1
#
_cell.length_a   1.000
_cell.length_b   1.000
_cell.length_c   1.000
_cell.angle_alpha   90.00
_cell.angle_beta   90.00
_cell.angle_gamma   90.00
#
_symmetry.space_group_name_H-M   'P 1'
#
loop_
_entity.id
_entity.type
_entity.pdbx_description
1 polymer ?
#
loop_
_entity_poly.entity_id
_entity_poly.type
_entity_poly.pdbx_seq_one_letter_code
_entity_poly.pdbx_strand_id
1 'polypeptide(L)'
;MDLLTLLNGIPQQSLLAIAAYGVLAGLYLLVVPLALFFWMNKRWHQMGNIERLVVYGCVFLFFPGMVVFAPFLNLRMNGQGEI
;
A
#
# COMPACT_ATOMS: atom_id res chain seq x y z
N MET A 1 32.11 -13.38 2.27
CA MET A 1 31.26 -13.82 1.15
C MET A 1 30.50 -12.59 0.68
N ASP A 2 30.69 -12.18 -0.56
CA ASP A 2 30.09 -10.95 -1.11
C ASP A 2 28.68 -11.23 -1.67
N LEU A 3 27.92 -10.16 -1.88
CA LEU A 3 26.52 -10.22 -2.31
C LEU A 3 26.39 -10.85 -3.70
N LEU A 4 27.41 -10.69 -4.54
CA LEU A 4 27.47 -11.23 -5.89
C LEU A 4 27.63 -12.76 -5.88
N THR A 5 28.49 -13.30 -5.00
CA THR A 5 28.63 -14.75 -4.83
C THR A 5 27.36 -15.39 -4.26
N LEU A 6 26.66 -14.69 -3.35
CA LEU A 6 25.37 -15.15 -2.81
C LEU A 6 24.28 -15.25 -3.88
N LEU A 7 24.15 -14.23 -4.73
CA LEU A 7 23.12 -14.22 -5.79
C LEU A 7 23.38 -15.28 -6.87
N ASN A 8 24.65 -15.50 -7.24
CA ASN A 8 25.02 -16.54 -8.21
C ASN A 8 24.82 -17.97 -7.67
N GLY A 9 24.75 -18.15 -6.35
CA GLY A 9 24.48 -19.45 -5.72
C GLY A 9 22.99 -19.85 -5.69
N ILE A 10 22.07 -18.94 -6.04
CA ILE A 10 20.62 -19.19 -6.01
C ILE A 10 20.16 -19.65 -7.41
N PRO A 11 19.40 -20.75 -7.54
CA PRO A 11 18.82 -21.16 -8.81
C PRO A 11 17.96 -20.06 -9.45
N GLN A 12 18.00 -19.95 -10.78
CA GLN A 12 17.28 -18.91 -11.52
C GLN A 12 15.76 -18.92 -11.25
N GLN A 13 15.16 -20.11 -11.10
CA GLN A 13 13.74 -20.23 -10.79
C GLN A 13 13.40 -19.65 -9.42
N SER A 14 14.26 -19.87 -8.43
CA SER A 14 14.13 -19.30 -7.08
C SER A 14 14.32 -17.78 -7.09
N LEU A 15 15.27 -17.26 -7.89
CA LEU A 15 15.43 -15.81 -8.07
C LEU A 15 14.16 -15.16 -8.64
N LEU A 16 13.53 -15.79 -9.64
CA LEU A 16 12.28 -15.28 -10.21
C LEU A 16 11.15 -15.30 -9.17
N ALA A 17 11.04 -16.36 -8.37
CA ALA A 17 10.06 -16.43 -7.30
C ALA A 17 10.28 -15.34 -6.24
N ILE A 18 11.52 -15.13 -5.79
CA ILE A 18 11.88 -14.07 -4.85
C ILE A 18 11.50 -12.70 -5.41
N ALA A 19 11.82 -12.43 -6.68
CA ALA A 19 11.44 -11.19 -7.34
C ALA A 19 9.92 -11.01 -7.39
N ALA A 20 9.17 -12.06 -7.74
CA ALA A 20 7.71 -12.03 -7.77
C ALA A 20 7.11 -11.74 -6.38
N TYR A 21 7.58 -12.41 -5.34
CA TYR A 21 7.15 -12.13 -3.96
C TYR A 21 7.56 -10.74 -3.49
N GLY A 22 8.73 -10.24 -3.90
CA GLY A 22 9.17 -8.88 -3.62
C GLY A 22 8.25 -7.84 -4.25
N VAL A 23 7.86 -8.03 -5.51
CA VAL A 23 6.90 -7.15 -6.20
C VAL A 23 5.53 -7.22 -5.53
N LEU A 24 5.03 -8.42 -5.22
CA LEU A 24 3.75 -8.59 -4.53
C LEU A 24 3.76 -7.93 -3.15
N ALA A 25 4.85 -8.07 -2.39
CA ALA A 25 5.03 -7.42 -1.10
C ALA A 25 5.06 -5.89 -1.25
N GLY A 26 5.76 -5.35 -2.25
CA GLY A 26 5.77 -3.92 -2.55
C GLY A 26 4.39 -3.38 -2.92
N LEU A 27 3.63 -4.13 -3.73
CA LEU A 27 2.25 -3.77 -4.07
C LEU A 27 1.34 -3.79 -2.84
N TYR A 28 1.44 -4.83 -2.02
CA TYR A 28 0.61 -5.06 -0.84
C TYR A 28 0.90 -4.08 0.30
N LEU A 29 2.18 -3.79 0.58
CA LEU A 29 2.57 -2.95 1.71
C LEU A 29 2.69 -1.47 1.36
N LEU A 30 2.95 -1.11 0.10
CA LEU A 30 3.24 0.28 -0.30
C LEU A 30 2.20 0.83 -1.28
N VAL A 31 2.09 0.23 -2.47
CA VAL A 31 1.36 0.83 -3.59
C VAL A 31 -0.15 0.87 -3.32
N VAL A 32 -0.76 -0.25 -2.96
CA VAL A 32 -2.21 -0.33 -2.73
C VAL A 32 -2.64 0.46 -1.49
N PRO A 33 -1.96 0.39 -0.33
CA PRO A 33 -2.26 1.25 0.83
C PRO A 33 -2.26 2.74 0.51
N LEU A 34 -1.24 3.24 -0.18
CA LEU A 34 -1.16 4.67 -0.54
C LEU A 34 -2.26 5.08 -1.52
N ALA A 35 -2.57 4.22 -2.50
CA ALA A 35 -3.69 4.44 -3.42
C ALA A 35 -5.04 4.47 -2.67
N LEU A 36 -5.24 3.61 -1.67
CA LEU A 36 -6.44 3.62 -0.82
C LEU A 36 -6.55 4.89 0.00
N PHE A 37 -5.47 5.35 0.65
CA PHE A 37 -5.46 6.63 1.36
C PHE A 37 -5.85 7.79 0.45
N PHE A 38 -5.29 7.84 -0.76
CA PHE A 38 -5.64 8.85 -1.77
C PHE A 38 -7.11 8.78 -2.17
N TRP A 39 -7.61 7.59 -2.46
CA TRP A 39 -9.00 7.38 -2.87
C TRP A 39 -10.00 7.78 -1.79
N MET A 40 -9.77 7.31 -0.56
CA MET A 40 -10.59 7.65 0.59
C MET A 40 -10.59 9.16 0.82
N ASN A 41 -9.42 9.81 0.84
CA ASN A 41 -9.33 11.25 1.03
C ASN A 41 -10.15 12.04 -0.01
N LYS A 42 -10.12 11.60 -1.27
CA LYS A 42 -10.83 12.28 -2.36
C LYS A 42 -12.35 12.13 -2.29
N ARG A 43 -12.86 10.95 -1.91
CA ARG A 43 -14.27 10.59 -2.14
C ARG A 43 -15.05 10.19 -0.88
N TRP A 44 -14.46 10.22 0.31
CA TRP A 44 -15.08 9.73 1.55
C TRP A 44 -16.54 10.16 1.76
N HIS A 45 -16.85 11.44 1.48
CA HIS A 45 -18.19 12.02 1.66
C HIS A 45 -19.17 11.73 0.51
N GLN A 46 -18.67 11.25 -0.63
CA GLN A 46 -19.45 10.99 -1.85
C GLN A 46 -19.54 9.48 -2.18
N MET A 47 -18.92 8.61 -1.37
CA MET A 47 -18.94 7.16 -1.56
C MET A 47 -20.33 6.56 -1.34
N GLY A 48 -20.84 5.87 -2.36
CA GLY A 48 -22.06 5.06 -2.26
C GLY A 48 -21.86 3.77 -1.45
N ASN A 49 -22.95 3.04 -1.17
CA ASN A 49 -22.94 1.89 -0.25
C ASN A 49 -22.02 0.74 -0.70
N ILE A 50 -22.06 0.37 -1.98
CA ILE A 50 -21.22 -0.71 -2.53
C ILE A 50 -19.75 -0.31 -2.51
N GLU A 51 -19.44 0.92 -2.93
CA GLU A 51 -18.08 1.45 -2.91
C GLU A 51 -17.50 1.45 -1.49
N ARG A 52 -18.29 1.92 -0.52
CA ARG A 52 -17.90 1.96 0.89
C ARG A 52 -17.64 0.55 1.46
N LEU A 53 -18.48 -0.43 1.11
CA LEU A 53 -18.28 -1.83 1.51
C LEU A 53 -16.98 -2.41 0.96
N VAL A 54 -16.70 -2.19 -0.33
CA VAL A 54 -15.44 -2.63 -0.96
C VAL A 54 -14.24 -1.95 -0.31
N VAL A 55 -14.29 -0.64 -0.10
CA VAL A 55 -13.21 0.12 0.54
C VAL A 55 -12.93 -0.38 1.94
N TYR A 56 -13.95 -0.66 2.76
CA TYR A 56 -13.75 -1.26 4.08
C TYR A 56 -13.09 -2.64 4.00
N GLY A 57 -13.54 -3.50 3.08
CA GLY A 57 -12.89 -4.79 2.83
C GLY A 57 -11.40 -4.63 2.45
N CYS A 58 -11.09 -3.68 1.57
CA CYS A 58 -9.71 -3.38 1.17
C CYS A 58 -8.88 -2.83 2.34
N VAL A 59 -9.43 -1.95 3.17
CA VAL A 59 -8.76 -1.43 4.36
C VAL A 59 -8.34 -2.56 5.30
N PHE A 60 -9.19 -3.55 5.52
CA PHE A 60 -8.83 -4.73 6.33
C PHE A 60 -7.80 -5.62 5.64
N LEU A 61 -7.97 -5.88 4.33
CA LEU A 61 -7.04 -6.71 3.57
C LEU A 61 -5.62 -6.13 3.54
N PHE A 62 -5.49 -4.80 3.41
CA PHE A 62 -4.21 -4.07 3.30
C PHE A 62 -3.84 -3.32 4.59
N PHE A 63 -4.47 -3.67 5.71
CA PHE A 63 -4.25 -3.02 7.01
C PHE A 63 -2.77 -2.95 7.43
N PRO A 64 -1.95 -4.02 7.26
CA PRO A 64 -0.54 -3.97 7.64
C PRO A 64 0.22 -2.84 6.94
N GLY A 65 -0.01 -2.65 5.64
CA GLY A 65 0.61 -1.57 4.88
C GLY A 65 0.07 -0.19 5.27
N MET A 66 -1.23 -0.10 5.55
CA MET A 66 -1.84 1.17 5.96
C MET A 66 -1.27 1.69 7.29
N VAL A 67 -1.03 0.81 8.27
CA VAL A 67 -0.44 1.18 9.57
C VAL A 67 0.98 1.74 9.42
N VAL A 68 1.77 1.22 8.47
CA VAL A 68 3.12 1.74 8.20
C VAL A 68 3.08 3.21 7.76
N PHE A 69 2.09 3.61 6.96
CA PHE A 69 1.98 4.99 6.46
C PHE A 69 1.17 5.93 7.33
N ALA A 70 0.34 5.41 8.23
CA ALA A 70 -0.51 6.19 9.12
C ALA A 70 0.20 7.36 9.85
N PRO A 71 1.43 7.21 10.41
CA PRO A 71 2.08 8.33 11.11
C PRO A 71 2.62 9.42 10.18
N PHE A 72 2.74 9.16 8.88
CA PHE A 72 3.35 10.09 7.92
C PHE A 72 2.34 10.91 7.11
N LEU A 73 1.07 10.50 7.09
CA LEU A 73 0.03 11.13 6.29
C LEU A 73 -0.84 12.05 7.16
N ASN A 74 -0.88 13.35 6.81
CA ASN A 74 -1.80 14.31 7.41
C ASN A 74 -2.92 14.62 6.40
N LEU A 75 -4.11 14.05 6.61
CA LEU A 75 -5.28 14.20 5.75
C LEU A 75 -6.33 15.17 6.33
N ARG A 76 -5.89 16.11 7.17
CA ARG A 76 -6.77 17.18 7.67
C ARG A 76 -7.18 18.11 6.52
N MET A 77 -8.40 18.64 6.62
CA MET A 77 -8.89 19.66 5.69
C MET A 77 -8.02 20.91 5.81
N ASN A 78 -7.39 21.34 4.71
CA ASN A 78 -6.71 22.63 4.64
C ASN A 78 -7.74 23.75 4.40
N GLY A 79 -7.58 24.89 5.08
CA GLY A 79 -8.28 26.14 4.74
C GLY A 79 -9.64 26.38 5.40
N GLN A 80 -10.02 25.68 6.47
CA GLN A 80 -11.25 25.96 7.23
C GLN A 80 -11.18 27.25 8.10
N GLY A 81 -10.18 28.13 7.89
CA GLY A 81 -9.94 29.30 8.75
C GLY A 81 -9.41 30.55 8.05
N GLU A 82 -9.32 30.57 6.72
CA GLU A 82 -8.99 31.80 5.97
C GLU A 82 -10.30 32.35 5.36
N ILE A 83 -10.93 33.24 6.12
CA ILE A 83 -11.99 34.17 5.66
C ILE A 83 -11.38 35.54 5.44
#